data_AF-A1RR12-F1
#
_entry.id   AF-A1RR12-F1
#
_cell.length_a   1.000
_cell.length_b   1.000
_cell.length_c   1.000
_cell.angle_alpha   90.00
_cell.angle_beta   90.00
_cell.angle_gamma   90.00
#
_symmetry.space_group_name_H-M   'P 1'
#
loop_
_entity.id
_entity.type
_entity.pdbx_description
1 polymer ?
#
loop_
_entity_poly.entity_id
_entity_poly.type
_entity_poly.pdbx_seq_one_letter_code
_entity_poly.pdbx_strand_id
1 'polypeptide(L)'
;MKKLYIFLALMALVSPVFGVWLANLVGYHEPLDVAADMINEVANETLHKVILQDVSDQMNWTPLKDYTVPGLPDWLGYIISAYIGLAIFIALWLVARRVKKTR
;
A
#
# COMPACT_ATOMS: atom_id res chain seq x y z
N MET A 1 -18.61 -10.75 16.73
CA MET A 1 -18.76 -9.75 15.64
C MET A 1 -18.43 -8.32 16.09
N LYS A 2 -19.16 -7.71 17.04
CA LYS A 2 -18.86 -6.33 17.50
C LYS A 2 -17.40 -6.12 17.95
N LYS A 3 -16.87 -7.02 18.79
CA LYS A 3 -15.47 -6.99 19.23
C LYS A 3 -14.46 -7.07 18.07
N LEU A 4 -14.77 -7.86 17.04
CA LEU A 4 -13.93 -7.99 15.85
C LEU A 4 -13.89 -6.68 15.05
N TYR A 5 -15.03 -6.04 14.81
CA TYR A 5 -15.06 -4.76 14.08
C TYR A 5 -14.33 -3.66 14.83
N ILE A 6 -14.47 -3.60 16.15
CA ILE A 6 -13.70 -2.67 16.99
C ILE A 6 -12.20 -2.96 16.87
N PHE A 7 -11.80 -4.22 16.96
CA PHE A 7 -10.40 -4.61 16.79
C PHE A 7 -9.85 -4.21 15.42
N LEU A 8 -10.58 -4.49 14.33
CA LEU A 8 -10.16 -4.11 12.97
C LEU A 8 -10.08 -2.60 12.80
N ALA A 9 -11.02 -1.84 13.36
CA ALA A 9 -10.99 -0.39 13.33
C ALA A 9 -9.80 0.18 14.11
N LEU A 10 -9.44 -0.41 15.25
CA LEU A 10 -8.25 -0.02 16.01
C LEU A 10 -6.97 -0.37 15.26
N MET A 11 -6.90 -1.54 14.62
CA MET A 11 -5.75 -1.92 13.79
C MET A 11 -5.58 -0.97 12.60
N ALA A 12 -6.66 -0.55 11.95
CA ALA A 12 -6.60 0.45 10.87
C ALA A 12 -6.06 1.79 11.35
N LEU A 13 -6.37 2.21 12.59
CA LEU A 13 -5.88 3.46 13.18
C LEU A 13 -4.40 3.38 13.56
N VAL A 14 -3.95 2.21 14.03
CA VAL A 14 -2.56 1.95 14.42
C VAL A 14 -1.66 1.64 13.21
N SER A 15 -2.23 1.43 12.02
CA SER A 15 -1.50 1.04 10.81
C SER A 15 -0.28 1.91 10.45
N PRO A 16 -0.27 3.25 10.66
CA PRO A 16 0.88 4.09 10.32
C PRO A 16 2.12 3.79 11.15
N VAL A 17 1.94 3.16 12.33
CA VAL A 17 3.06 2.69 13.15
C VAL A 17 3.94 1.75 12.33
N PHE A 18 3.33 0.83 11.60
CA PHE A 18 4.05 -0.15 10.79
C PHE A 18 4.45 0.41 9.43
N GLY A 19 3.51 1.06 8.73
CA GLY A 19 3.69 1.48 7.35
C GLY A 19 4.52 2.74 7.14
N VAL A 20 4.64 3.59 8.17
CA VAL A 20 5.35 4.88 8.06
C VAL A 20 6.46 4.96 9.09
N TRP A 21 6.13 4.92 10.39
CA TRP A 21 7.14 5.23 11.41
C TRP A 21 8.19 4.14 11.55
N LEU A 22 7.79 2.87 11.69
CA LEU A 22 8.75 1.77 11.81
C LEU A 22 9.50 1.53 10.50
N ALA A 23 8.84 1.64 9.35
CA ALA A 23 9.48 1.54 8.04
C ALA A 23 10.59 2.60 7.87
N ASN A 24 10.31 3.86 8.21
CA ASN A 24 11.29 4.93 8.17
C ASN A 24 12.41 4.73 9.20
N LEU A 25 12.09 4.23 10.40
CA LEU A 25 13.08 3.99 11.46
C LEU A 25 14.12 2.95 11.05
N VAL A 26 13.71 1.90 10.32
CA VAL A 26 14.62 0.85 9.84
C VAL A 26 15.22 1.15 8.47
N GLY A 27 14.85 2.26 7.84
CA GLY A 27 15.25 2.58 6.47
C GLY A 27 14.80 1.52 5.48
N TYR A 28 13.55 1.06 5.59
CA TYR A 28 13.01 0.06 4.68
C TYR A 28 12.98 0.59 3.25
N HIS A 29 13.55 -0.18 2.33
CA HIS A 29 13.45 0.02 0.89
C HIS A 29 12.79 -1.21 0.28
N GLU A 30 11.97 -1.01 -0.76
CA GLU A 30 11.32 -2.13 -1.42
C GLU A 30 12.38 -3.03 -2.09
N PRO A 31 12.35 -4.36 -1.90
CA PRO A 31 13.35 -5.26 -2.48
C PRO A 31 13.46 -5.17 -4.00
N LEU A 32 12.35 -4.83 -4.67
CA LEU A 32 12.30 -4.69 -6.12
C LEU A 32 13.00 -3.40 -6.57
N ASP A 33 12.85 -2.30 -5.84
CA ASP A 33 13.54 -1.03 -6.13
C ASP A 33 15.05 -1.21 -5.96
N VAL A 34 15.47 -1.87 -4.88
CA VAL A 34 16.89 -2.18 -4.64
C VAL A 34 17.47 -3.03 -5.78
N ALA A 35 16.72 -4.05 -6.23
CA ALA A 35 17.16 -4.87 -7.36
C ALA A 35 17.23 -4.07 -8.67
N ALA A 36 16.28 -3.17 -8.92
CA ALA A 36 16.27 -2.32 -10.10
C ALA A 36 17.47 -1.34 -10.10
N ASP A 37 17.77 -0.74 -8.96
CA ASP A 37 18.91 0.15 -8.78
C ASP A 37 20.23 -0.59 -9.01
N MET A 38 20.40 -1.79 -8.44
CA MET A 38 21.58 -2.63 -8.68
C MET A 38 21.76 -2.98 -10.16
N ILE A 39 20.68 -3.32 -10.87
CA ILE A 39 20.73 -3.62 -12.30
C ILE A 39 21.11 -2.36 -13.10
N ASN A 40 20.54 -1.22 -12.75
CA ASN A 40 20.83 0.05 -13.40
C ASN A 40 22.26 0.52 -13.16
N GLU A 41 22.83 0.28 -11.97
CA GLU A 41 24.23 0.57 -11.66
C GLU A 41 25.18 -0.22 -12.58
N VAL A 42 25.00 -1.54 -12.66
CA VAL A 42 25.79 -2.41 -13.54
C VAL A 42 25.60 -2.05 -15.03
N ALA A 43 24.37 -1.73 -15.42
CA ALA A 43 24.07 -1.28 -16.78
C ALA A 43 24.71 0.06 -17.11
N ASN A 44 24.78 0.99 -16.16
CA ASN A 44 25.44 2.28 -16.36
C ASN A 44 26.96 2.10 -16.53
N GLU A 45 27.60 1.22 -15.76
CA GLU A 45 29.03 0.94 -15.93
C GLU A 45 29.34 0.25 -17.28
N THR A 46 28.48 -0.66 -17.72
CA THR A 46 28.74 -1.46 -18.93
C THR A 46 28.26 -0.79 -20.22
N LEU A 47 27.11 -0.14 -20.16
CA LEU A 47 26.36 0.36 -21.33
C LEU A 47 26.11 1.88 -21.27
N HIS A 48 26.54 2.57 -20.20
CA HIS A 48 26.30 4.00 -19.98
C HIS A 48 24.83 4.41 -20.15
N LYS A 49 23.92 3.53 -19.71
CA LYS A 49 22.47 3.70 -19.90
C LYS A 49 21.67 3.05 -18.77
N VAL A 50 20.62 3.74 -18.32
CA VAL A 50 19.58 3.22 -17.42
C VAL A 50 18.61 2.33 -18.22
N ILE A 51 18.36 1.11 -17.73
CA ILE A 51 17.53 0.11 -18.43
C ILE A 51 16.15 0.00 -17.80
N LEU A 52 16.07 0.05 -16.47
CA LEU A 52 14.83 -0.05 -15.73
C LEU A 52 14.42 1.35 -15.26
N GLN A 53 13.27 1.81 -15.72
CA GLN A 53 12.68 3.06 -15.24
C GLN A 53 11.38 2.73 -14.51
N ASP A 54 11.20 3.35 -13.35
CA ASP A 54 9.91 3.28 -12.68
C ASP A 54 8.88 4.13 -13.44
N VAL A 55 7.84 3.47 -13.92
CA VAL A 55 6.71 4.08 -14.63
C VAL A 55 5.47 4.20 -13.76
N SER A 56 5.56 3.82 -12.48
CA SER A 56 4.44 3.79 -11.55
C SER A 56 3.81 5.18 -11.35
N ASP A 57 4.60 6.26 -11.40
CA ASP A 57 4.12 7.64 -11.36
C ASP A 57 3.45 8.08 -12.67
N GLN A 58 3.90 7.55 -13.81
CA GLN A 58 3.37 7.88 -15.13
C GLN A 58 2.05 7.15 -15.43
N MET A 59 1.92 5.92 -14.94
CA MET A 59 0.75 5.05 -15.10
C MET A 59 -0.02 4.88 -13.79
N ASN A 60 -0.20 5.96 -13.04
CA ASN A 60 -0.96 5.90 -11.80
C ASN A 60 -2.47 5.88 -12.06
N TRP A 61 -3.11 4.73 -11.80
CA TRP A 61 -4.54 4.54 -11.98
C TRP A 61 -5.38 4.96 -10.77
N THR A 62 -4.75 5.24 -9.61
CA THR A 62 -5.46 5.64 -8.39
C THR A 62 -4.83 6.84 -7.69
N PRO A 63 -5.62 7.67 -7.01
CA PRO A 63 -5.06 8.67 -6.11
C PRO A 63 -4.52 8.07 -4.80
N LEU A 64 -4.51 6.74 -4.64
CA LEU A 64 -4.12 6.02 -3.41
C LEU A 64 -2.81 5.22 -3.56
N LYS A 65 -1.93 5.64 -4.46
CA LYS A 65 -0.63 4.98 -4.70
C LYS A 65 0.16 4.93 -3.39
N ASP A 66 0.73 3.77 -3.08
CA ASP A 66 1.52 3.51 -1.86
C ASP A 66 0.80 3.93 -0.57
N TYR A 67 -0.53 3.81 -0.58
CA TYR A 67 -1.42 4.19 0.51
C TYR A 67 -1.39 5.70 0.83
N THR A 68 -0.85 6.53 -0.06
CA THR A 68 -0.83 8.00 0.08
C THR A 68 -2.15 8.61 -0.37
N VAL A 69 -2.40 9.86 0.02
CA VAL A 69 -3.54 10.64 -0.47
C VAL A 69 -3.04 12.04 -0.82
N PRO A 70 -3.28 12.55 -2.03
CA PRO A 70 -2.84 13.88 -2.45
C PRO A 70 -3.25 14.97 -1.46
N GLY A 71 -2.26 15.76 -1.02
CA GLY A 71 -2.48 16.87 -0.09
C GLY A 71 -2.59 16.47 1.38
N LEU A 72 -2.43 15.18 1.73
CA LEU A 72 -2.40 14.70 3.10
C LEU A 72 -1.02 14.12 3.48
N PRO A 73 -0.65 14.15 4.77
CA PRO A 73 0.54 13.45 5.24
C PRO A 73 0.43 11.92 5.08
N ASP A 74 1.54 11.24 4.85
CA ASP A 74 1.60 9.78 4.62
C ASP A 74 0.91 8.97 5.71
N TRP A 75 1.11 9.34 6.99
CA TRP A 75 0.49 8.65 8.11
C TRP A 75 -1.05 8.70 8.04
N LEU A 76 -1.61 9.81 7.54
CA LEU A 76 -3.05 9.97 7.40
C LEU A 76 -3.55 9.22 6.16
N GLY A 77 -2.77 9.25 5.07
CA GLY A 77 -3.03 8.43 3.89
C GLY A 77 -3.16 6.95 4.22
N TYR A 78 -2.24 6.42 5.03
CA TYR A 78 -2.25 5.02 5.48
C TYR A 78 -3.53 4.66 6.24
N ILE A 79 -3.99 5.54 7.14
CA ILE A 79 -5.24 5.34 7.88
C ILE A 79 -6.44 5.31 6.92
N ILE A 80 -6.52 6.28 6.01
CA ILE A 80 -7.63 6.39 5.04
C ILE A 80 -7.67 5.14 4.15
N SER A 81 -6.52 4.77 3.57
CA SER A 81 -6.39 3.58 2.73
C SER A 81 -6.78 2.30 3.47
N ALA A 82 -6.40 2.16 4.74
CA ALA A 82 -6.77 1.03 5.58
C ALA A 82 -8.30 0.94 5.79
N TYR A 83 -8.97 2.07 6.07
CA TYR A 83 -10.43 2.08 6.22
C TYR A 83 -11.16 1.82 4.90
N ILE A 84 -10.65 2.32 3.76
CA ILE A 84 -11.18 2.03 2.43
C ILE A 84 -11.10 0.52 2.14
N GLY A 85 -9.92 -0.09 2.36
CA GLY A 85 -9.73 -1.53 2.19
C GLY A 85 -10.64 -2.35 3.10
N LEU A 86 -10.77 -1.95 4.37
CA LEU A 86 -11.68 -2.60 5.33
C LEU A 86 -13.15 -2.48 4.91
N ALA A 87 -13.58 -1.32 4.42
CA ALA A 87 -14.93 -1.10 3.93
C ALA A 87 -15.24 -1.98 2.71
N ILE A 88 -14.33 -2.04 1.73
CA ILE A 88 -14.45 -2.90 0.56
C ILE A 88 -14.54 -4.38 0.99
N PHE A 89 -13.66 -4.83 1.88
CA PHE A 89 -13.68 -6.20 2.38
C PHE A 89 -15.01 -6.57 3.04
N ILE A 90 -15.53 -5.69 3.92
CA ILE A 90 -16.83 -5.92 4.58
C ILE A 90 -17.96 -5.96 3.55
N ALA A 91 -17.97 -5.05 2.57
CA ALA A 91 -18.96 -5.03 1.51
C ALA A 91 -18.95 -6.34 0.71
N LEU A 92 -17.77 -6.81 0.28
CA LEU A 92 -17.61 -8.08 -0.44
C LEU A 92 -18.09 -9.27 0.41
N TRP A 93 -17.75 -9.30 1.70
CA TRP A 93 -18.22 -10.33 2.62
C TRP A 93 -19.74 -10.35 2.76
N LEU A 94 -20.38 -9.18 2.85
CA LEU A 94 -21.84 -9.07 2.91
C LEU A 94 -22.50 -9.56 1.63
N VAL A 95 -21.96 -9.20 0.46
CA VAL A 95 -22.43 -9.69 -0.84
C VAL A 95 -22.30 -11.21 -0.93
N ALA A 96 -21.12 -11.76 -0.60
CA ALA A 96 -20.88 -13.20 -0.62
C ALA A 96 -21.83 -13.97 0.32
N ARG A 97 -22.08 -13.42 1.52
CA ARG A 97 -23.04 -13.98 2.48
C ARG A 97 -24.47 -13.93 1.97
N ARG A 98 -24.86 -12.85 1.27
CA ARG A 98 -26.19 -12.71 0.66
C ARG A 98 -26.42 -13.77 -0.41
N VAL A 99 -25.44 -13.97 -1.31
CA VAL A 99 -25.49 -14.98 -2.38
C VAL A 99 -25.62 -16.40 -1.81
N LYS A 100 -24.84 -16.74 -0.77
CA LYS A 100 -24.93 -18.05 -0.10
C LYS A 100 -26.26 -18.31 0.59
N LYS A 101 -26.97 -17.27 1.06
CA LYS A 101 -28.28 -17.42 1.71
C LYS A 101 -29.42 -17.60 0.71
N THR A 102 -29.22 -17.19 -0.54
CA THR A 102 -30.23 -17.26 -1.61
C THR A 102 -30.13 -18.57 -2.41
N ARG A 103 -29.02 -19.31 -2.30
CA ARG A 103 -28.91 -20.71 -2.72
C ARG A 103 -29.30 -21.63 -1.58
#